data_AF-A0A0W0FFR7-F1
#
_entry.id   AF-A0A0W0FFR7-F1
#
_cell.length_a   1.000
_cell.length_b   1.000
_cell.length_c   1.000
_cell.angle_alpha   90.00
_cell.angle_beta   90.00
_cell.angle_gamma   90.00
#
_symmetry.space_group_name_H-M   'P 1'
#
loop_
_entity.id
_entity.type
_entity.pdbx_description
1 polymer ?
#
loop_
_entity_poly.entity_id
_entity_poly.type
_entity_poly.pdbx_seq_one_letter_code
_entity_poly.pdbx_strand_id
1 'polypeptide(L)'
;MQLTRLLNDLMKKAQKFEWTMACQITFDLLKKKFLSEPVLLMPDTDKPFIIEADASKWAMGAVLRQQEADGEWHPYGYLSKLPSPTEQNYKIYNQELLALV
;
A
#
# COMPACT_ATOMS: atom_id res chain seq x y z
N MET A 1 -0.68 -13.43 -0.07
CA MET A 1 0.42 -13.58 0.92
C MET A 1 1.55 -14.54 0.52
N GLN A 2 1.41 -15.46 -0.44
CA GLN A 2 2.50 -16.41 -0.77
C GLN A 2 3.62 -15.82 -1.66
N LEU A 3 3.33 -14.83 -2.51
CA LEU A 3 4.28 -14.29 -3.48
C LEU A 3 5.42 -13.48 -2.86
N THR A 4 5.18 -12.75 -1.77
CA THR A 4 6.20 -11.85 -1.19
C THR A 4 7.19 -12.56 -0.27
N ARG A 5 6.94 -13.82 0.08
CA ARG A 5 7.76 -14.56 1.07
C ARG A 5 9.23 -14.70 0.65
N LEU A 6 9.48 -15.02 -0.62
CA LEU A 6 10.84 -15.20 -1.15
C LEU A 6 11.66 -13.90 -1.08
N LEU A 7 11.04 -12.76 -1.36
CA LEU A 7 11.70 -11.45 -1.25
C LEU A 7 11.84 -10.99 0.20
N ASN A 8 10.85 -11.28 1.04
CA ASN A 8 10.92 -10.96 2.48
C ASN A 8 12.01 -11.76 3.19
N ASP A 9 12.24 -13.01 2.79
CA ASP A 9 13.32 -13.85 3.32
C ASP A 9 14.71 -13.27 3.00
N LEU A 10 14.89 -12.61 1.85
CA LEU A 10 16.14 -11.89 1.51
C LEU A 10 16.43 -10.69 2.43
N MET A 11 15.42 -10.12 3.08
CA MET A 11 15.57 -8.93 3.93
C MET A 11 15.81 -9.25 5.42
N LYS A 12 15.87 -10.54 5.78
CA LYS A 12 16.09 -10.96 7.17
C LYS A 12 17.55 -10.74 7.60
N LYS A 13 17.75 -10.18 8.79
CA LYS A 13 19.08 -10.05 9.40
C LYS A 13 19.70 -11.44 9.58
N ALA A 14 21.01 -11.54 9.35
CA ALA A 14 21.82 -12.78 9.39
C ALA A 14 21.57 -13.81 8.27
N GLN A 15 20.75 -13.50 7.26
CA GLN A 15 20.64 -14.31 6.05
C GLN A 15 21.58 -13.76 4.97
N LYS A 16 22.31 -14.65 4.27
CA LYS A 16 23.13 -14.26 3.12
C LYS A 16 22.20 -13.83 1.98
N PHE A 17 22.42 -12.63 1.46
CA PHE A 17 21.66 -12.13 0.33
C PHE A 17 22.06 -12.87 -0.93
N GLU A 18 21.23 -13.80 -1.39
CA GLU A 18 21.44 -14.56 -2.61
C GLU A 18 20.22 -14.41 -3.53
N TRP A 19 20.39 -13.63 -4.60
CA TRP A 19 19.34 -13.40 -5.58
C TRP A 19 19.19 -14.63 -6.50
N THR A 20 18.21 -15.47 -6.21
CA THR A 20 17.94 -16.67 -7.02
C THR A 20 17.01 -16.37 -8.20
N MET A 21 16.98 -17.27 -9.18
CA MET A 21 16.03 -17.19 -10.30
C MET A 21 14.57 -17.15 -9.83
N ALA A 22 14.25 -17.84 -8.73
CA ALA A 22 12.94 -17.78 -8.11
C ALA A 22 12.61 -16.37 -7.56
N CYS A 23 13.61 -15.66 -7.03
CA CYS A 23 13.45 -14.27 -6.60
C CYS A 23 13.17 -13.35 -7.80
N GLN A 24 13.89 -13.55 -8.90
CA GLN A 24 13.68 -12.78 -10.14
C GLN A 24 12.26 -13.00 -10.70
N ILE A 25 11.82 -14.24 -10.84
CA ILE A 25 10.47 -14.58 -11.33
C ILE A 25 9.41 -13.96 -10.41
N THR A 26 9.61 -14.05 -9.09
CA THR A 26 8.71 -13.47 -8.10
C THR A 26 8.63 -11.95 -8.23
N PHE A 27 9.78 -11.29 -8.40
CA PHE A 27 9.86 -9.85 -8.56
C PHE A 27 9.19 -9.37 -9.85
N ASP A 28 9.43 -10.06 -10.97
CA ASP A 28 8.81 -9.72 -12.26
C ASP A 28 7.31 -10.00 -12.26
N LEU A 29 6.86 -11.06 -11.57
CA LEU A 29 5.44 -11.32 -11.37
C LEU A 29 4.78 -10.24 -10.49
N LEU A 30 5.47 -9.78 -9.45
CA LEU A 30 5.00 -8.66 -8.63
C LEU A 30 4.90 -7.37 -9.45
N LYS A 31 5.92 -7.03 -10.23
CA LYS A 31 5.87 -5.90 -11.18
C LYS A 31 4.67 -6.01 -12.11
N LYS A 32 4.48 -7.18 -12.73
CA LYS A 32 3.35 -7.40 -13.63
C LYS A 32 2.01 -7.23 -12.91
N LYS A 33 1.89 -7.72 -11.67
CA LYS A 33 0.69 -7.56 -10.86
C LYS A 33 0.41 -6.10 -10.50
N PHE A 34 1.42 -5.38 -10.03
CA PHE A 34 1.33 -3.94 -9.76
C PHE A 34 0.94 -3.13 -11.00
N LEU A 35 1.32 -3.60 -12.19
CA LEU A 35 0.96 -2.97 -13.47
C LEU A 35 -0.38 -3.47 -14.03
N SER A 36 -0.98 -4.52 -13.49
CA SER A 36 -2.21 -5.13 -14.00
C SER A 36 -3.48 -4.78 -13.20
N GLU A 37 -3.33 -4.35 -11.94
CA GLU A 37 -4.42 -3.78 -11.15
C GLU A 37 -4.72 -2.35 -11.63
N PRO A 38 -5.96 -1.86 -11.46
CA PRO A 38 -6.52 -0.86 -12.36
C PRO A 38 -5.65 0.39 -12.36
N VAL A 39 -5.21 0.74 -13.57
CA VAL A 39 -4.89 2.10 -13.98
C VAL A 39 -5.89 3.00 -13.27
N LEU A 40 -5.41 3.89 -12.40
CA LEU A 40 -6.23 4.87 -11.68
C LEU A 40 -7.35 5.35 -12.60
N LEU A 41 -8.55 4.81 -12.38
CA LEU A 41 -9.70 5.17 -13.20
C LEU A 41 -10.02 6.62 -12.88
N MET A 42 -10.63 7.34 -13.82
CA MET A 42 -11.05 8.70 -13.53
C MET A 42 -12.20 8.62 -12.51
N PRO A 43 -12.05 9.19 -11.30
CA PRO A 43 -13.09 9.10 -10.29
C PRO A 43 -14.34 9.83 -10.74
N ASP A 44 -15.49 9.23 -10.46
CA ASP A 44 -16.80 9.82 -10.71
C ASP A 44 -17.18 10.67 -9.51
N THR A 45 -17.21 12.00 -9.67
CA THR A 45 -17.48 12.93 -8.57
C THR A 45 -18.91 12.87 -8.05
N ASP A 46 -19.83 12.24 -8.78
CA ASP A 46 -21.25 12.11 -8.39
C ASP A 46 -21.50 10.85 -7.53
N LYS A 47 -20.52 9.93 -7.46
CA LYS A 47 -20.59 8.71 -6.63
C LYS A 47 -19.93 8.92 -5.27
N PRO A 48 -20.41 8.23 -4.21
CA PRO A 48 -19.76 8.28 -2.92
C PRO A 48 -18.36 7.67 -2.97
N PHE A 49 -17.46 8.25 -2.17
CA PHE A 49 -16.10 7.76 -1.96
C PHE A 49 -15.98 7.13 -0.57
N ILE A 50 -15.11 6.13 -0.46
CA ILE A 50 -14.59 5.63 0.81
C ILE A 50 -13.09 5.88 0.87
N ILE A 51 -12.62 6.38 2.00
CA ILE A 51 -11.20 6.50 2.31
C ILE A 51 -10.86 5.46 3.36
N GLU A 52 -9.92 4.58 3.03
CA GLU A 52 -9.30 3.66 3.99
C GLU A 52 -7.88 4.18 4.27
N ALA A 53 -7.62 4.58 5.51
CA ALA A 53 -6.31 5.09 5.94
C ALA A 53 -5.70 4.15 6.98
N ASP A 54 -4.37 4.03 6.93
CA ASP A 54 -3.57 3.31 7.91
C ASP A 54 -2.35 4.15 8.29
N ALA A 55 -1.96 4.07 9.55
CA ALA A 55 -0.87 4.86 10.10
C ALA A 55 0.06 3.99 10.94
N SER A 56 1.35 4.22 10.75
CA SER A 56 2.40 3.70 11.61
C SER A 56 3.28 4.85 12.09
N LYS A 57 4.15 4.55 13.05
CA LYS A 57 5.17 5.50 13.51
C LYS A 57 6.03 6.06 12.37
N TRP A 58 6.20 5.33 11.27
CA TRP A 58 7.17 5.68 10.22
C TRP A 58 6.55 6.10 8.90
N ALA A 59 5.27 5.79 8.69
CA ALA A 59 4.58 6.05 7.43
C ALA A 59 3.07 6.11 7.67
N MET A 60 2.40 6.97 6.92
CA MET A 60 0.95 7.04 6.81
C MET A 60 0.56 6.76 5.36
N GLY A 61 -0.50 6.00 5.16
CA GLY A 61 -1.04 5.66 3.85
C GLY A 61 -2.55 5.78 3.82
N ALA A 62 -3.11 6.14 2.67
CA ALA A 62 -4.54 6.11 2.43
C ALA A 62 -4.84 5.63 1.01
N VAL A 63 -5.97 4.94 0.85
CA VAL A 63 -6.54 4.58 -0.45
C VAL A 63 -7.94 5.17 -0.57
N LEU A 64 -8.17 5.86 -1.68
CA LEU A 64 -9.48 6.34 -2.09
C LEU A 64 -10.14 5.26 -2.94
N ARG A 65 -11.36 4.85 -2.59
CA ARG A 65 -12.11 3.78 -3.27
C ARG A 65 -13.50 4.26 -3.67
N GLN A 66 -14.00 3.77 -4.80
CA GLN A 66 -15.39 3.94 -5.23
C GLN A 66 -15.97 2.58 -5.64
N GLN A 67 -17.29 2.45 -5.48
CA GLN A 67 -18.00 1.26 -5.91
C GLN A 67 -18.33 1.36 -7.40
N GLU A 68 -17.97 0.34 -8.17
CA GLU A 68 -18.29 0.27 -9.60
C GLU A 68 -19.55 -0.53 -9.89
N ALA A 69 -19.94 -0.56 -11.16
CA ALA A 69 -21.13 -1.27 -11.63
C ALA A 69 -21.09 -2.79 -11.37
N ASP A 70 -19.92 -3.37 -11.13
CA ASP A 70 -19.73 -4.76 -10.70
C ASP A 70 -20.05 -4.98 -9.21
N GLY A 71 -20.31 -3.90 -8.45
CA GLY A 71 -20.59 -3.94 -7.03
C GLY A 71 -19.33 -3.98 -6.16
N GLU A 72 -18.13 -3.99 -6.75
CA GLU A 72 -16.86 -4.07 -6.03
C GLU A 72 -16.24 -2.70 -5.77
N TRP A 73 -15.41 -2.61 -4.73
CA TRP A 73 -14.69 -1.37 -4.36
C TRP A 73 -13.35 -1.29 -5.07
N HIS A 74 -13.26 -0.43 -6.08
CA HIS A 74 -12.04 -0.22 -6.86
C HIS A 74 -11.22 0.94 -6.29
N PRO A 75 -9.88 0.85 -6.31
CA PRO A 75 -9.02 1.96 -5.90
C PRO A 75 -8.91 3.02 -7.00
N TYR A 76 -9.08 4.28 -6.61
CA TYR A 76 -9.06 5.46 -7.47
C TYR A 76 -7.93 6.44 -7.14
N GLY A 77 -7.28 6.26 -6.00
CA GLY A 77 -6.17 7.10 -5.57
C GLY A 77 -5.43 6.47 -4.40
N TYR A 78 -4.12 6.70 -4.36
CA TYR A 78 -3.28 6.32 -3.23
C TYR A 78 -2.54 7.56 -2.73
N LEU A 79 -2.50 7.72 -1.42
CA LEU A 79 -1.76 8.77 -0.75
C LEU A 79 -0.79 8.12 0.23
N SER A 80 0.45 8.59 0.27
CA SER A 80 1.44 8.12 1.23
C SER A 80 2.27 9.29 1.69
N LYS A 81 2.43 9.42 3.00
CA LYS A 81 3.14 10.52 3.65
C LYS A 81 4.05 9.99 4.73
N LEU A 82 5.28 10.53 4.77
CA LEU A 82 6.18 10.31 5.89
C LEU A 82 5.82 11.30 7.01
N PRO A 83 5.52 10.83 8.23
CA PRO A 83 5.32 11.70 9.38
C PRO A 83 6.61 12.45 9.73
N SER A 84 6.47 13.74 10.03
CA SER A 84 7.55 14.58 10.56
C SER A 84 8.04 14.07 11.93
N PRO A 85 9.26 14.43 12.37
CA PRO A 85 9.79 13.98 13.66
C PRO A 85 8.84 14.26 14.84
N THR A 86 8.08 15.36 14.78
CA THR A 86 7.07 15.69 15.78
C THR A 86 5.88 14.74 15.74
N GLU A 87 5.34 14.44 14.54
CA GLU A 87 4.20 13.53 14.33
C GLU A 87 4.55 12.07 14.68
N GLN A 88 5.82 11.67 14.52
CA GLN A 88 6.31 10.35 14.93
C GLN A 88 6.26 10.11 16.44
N ASN A 89 6.24 11.19 17.23
CA ASN A 89 6.15 11.13 18.69
C ASN A 89 4.71 11.13 19.20
N TYR A 90 3.71 11.26 18.31
CA TYR A 90 2.31 11.14 18.68
C TYR A 90 1.99 9.73 19.17
N LYS A 91 1.00 9.62 20.04
CA LYS A 91 0.47 8.31 20.42
C LYS A 91 -0.28 7.70 19.23
N ILE A 92 -0.36 6.37 19.16
CA ILE A 92 -0.89 5.62 18.01
C ILE A 92 -2.25 6.15 17.55
N TYR A 93 -3.19 6.38 18.47
CA TYR A 93 -4.52 6.93 18.16
C TYR A 93 -4.48 8.32 17.48
N ASN A 94 -3.50 9.16 17.81
CA ASN A 94 -3.31 10.45 17.16
C ASN A 94 -2.64 10.31 15.78
N GLN A 95 -1.86 9.24 15.56
CA GLN A 95 -1.27 8.94 14.25
C GLN A 95 -2.33 8.43 13.28
N GLU A 96 -3.22 7.56 13.75
CA GLU A 96 -4.39 7.10 12.98
C GLU A 96 -5.31 8.27 12.60
N LEU A 97 -5.61 9.16 13.56
CA LEU A 97 -6.39 10.36 13.27
C LEU A 97 -5.68 11.29 12.27
N LEU A 98 -4.37 11.47 12.41
CA LEU A 98 -3.58 12.30 11.50
C LEU A 98 -3.57 11.74 10.07
N ALA A 99 -3.65 10.42 9.88
CA ALA A 99 -3.74 9.83 8.55
C ALA A 99 -5.07 10.12 7.83
N LEU A 100 -6.09 10.63 8.54
CA LEU A 100 -7.37 11.06 7.99
C LEU A 100 -7.47 12.57 7.73
N VAL A 101 -6.47 13.37 8.17
CA VAL A 101 -6.45 14.84 8.08
C VAL A 101 -5.47 15.32 7.02
#